data_AF-A0A956JS98-F1
#
_entry.id   AF-A0A956JS98-F1
#
_cell.length_a   1.000
_cell.length_b   1.000
_cell.length_c   1.000
_cell.angle_alpha   90.00
_cell.angle_beta   90.00
_cell.angle_gamma   90.00
#
_symmetry.space_group_name_H-M   'P 1'
#
loop_
_entity.id
_entity.type
_entity.pdbx_description
1 polymer ?
#
loop_
_entity_poly.entity_id
_entity_poly.type
_entity_poly.pdbx_seq_one_letter_code
_entity_poly.pdbx_strand_id
1 'polypeptide(L)'
;MRLARVIGQVWGARQAEHLGGHRLLRLQPLALPLTTPDGLAEQRAPLRAEQLAARGELLVAVDGLGAGPGELVLVAHGSRCRDLTVGDDVPTKEVVIAIVDDAEINARVLRPGEGAR
;
A
#
# COMPACT_ATOMS: atom_id res chain seq x y z
N MET A 1 -1.82 -9.84 2.59
CA MET A 1 -1.50 -8.54 1.97
C MET A 1 -2.27 -7.45 2.70
N ARG A 2 -1.82 -6.19 2.65
CA ARG A 2 -2.46 -5.04 3.30
C ARG A 2 -2.58 -3.90 2.30
N LEU A 3 -3.73 -3.23 2.24
CA LEU A 3 -3.87 -1.96 1.53
C LEU A 3 -3.20 -0.86 2.36
N ALA A 4 -2.37 -0.05 1.72
CA ALA A 4 -1.72 1.07 2.35
C ALA A 4 -1.64 2.27 1.41
N ARG A 5 -1.44 3.45 1.99
CA ARG A 5 -1.11 4.68 1.27
C ARG A 5 0.37 4.99 1.42
N VAL A 6 1.02 5.39 0.33
CA VAL A 6 2.39 5.91 0.37
C VAL A 6 2.37 7.29 1.03
N ILE A 7 3.05 7.44 2.16
CA ILE A 7 3.14 8.73 2.87
C ILE A 7 4.51 9.40 2.71
N GLY A 8 5.47 8.70 2.12
CA GLY A 8 6.79 9.23 1.82
C GLY A 8 7.82 8.14 1.57
N GLN A 9 9.07 8.55 1.46
CA GLN A 9 10.21 7.65 1.23
C GLN A 9 11.23 7.79 2.36
N VAL A 10 11.95 6.71 2.63
CA VAL A 10 13.03 6.65 3.62
C VAL A 10 14.34 6.35 2.90
N TRP A 11 15.43 6.97 3.34
CA TRP A 11 16.77 6.70 2.81
C TRP A 11 17.77 6.57 3.95
N GLY A 12 18.78 5.73 3.74
CA GLY A 12 19.89 5.53 4.67
C GLY A 12 21.22 5.58 3.92
N ALA A 13 22.15 6.42 4.41
CA ALA A 13 23.49 6.51 3.82
C ALA A 13 24.33 5.24 4.02
N ARG A 14 24.01 4.47 5.08
CA ARG A 14 24.58 3.16 5.39
C ARG A 14 23.44 2.16 5.40
N GLN A 15 23.59 1.08 4.65
CA GLN A 15 22.56 0.08 4.44
C GLN A 15 23.15 -1.32 4.48
N ALA A 16 22.32 -2.31 4.79
CA ALA A 16 22.71 -3.71 4.68
C ALA A 16 23.07 -4.06 3.23
N GLU A 17 23.88 -5.10 3.05
CA GLU A 17 24.14 -5.68 1.74
C GLU A 17 22.80 -6.07 1.09
N HIS A 18 22.71 -5.94 -0.24
CA HIS A 18 21.50 -6.23 -1.04
C HIS A 18 20.27 -5.34 -0.80
N LEU A 19 20.36 -4.31 0.06
CA LEU A 19 19.33 -3.26 0.13
C LEU A 19 19.57 -2.13 -0.88
N GLY A 20 20.82 -1.99 -1.34
CA GLY A 20 21.24 -0.97 -2.29
C GLY A 20 20.46 -1.02 -3.60
N GLY A 21 20.05 0.14 -4.11
CA GLY A 21 19.29 0.26 -5.35
C GLY A 21 17.77 0.11 -5.19
N HIS A 22 17.29 -0.33 -4.02
CA HIS A 22 15.86 -0.40 -3.74
C HIS A 22 15.32 0.89 -3.14
N ARG A 23 14.08 1.25 -3.48
CA ARG A 23 13.34 2.35 -2.85
C ARG A 23 12.66 1.84 -1.59
N LEU A 24 12.78 2.60 -0.49
CA LEU A 24 12.05 2.33 0.75
C LEU A 24 10.90 3.31 0.89
N LEU A 25 9.68 2.80 0.96
CA LEU A 25 8.49 3.61 1.14
C LEU A 25 7.98 3.49 2.57
N ARG A 26 7.67 4.64 3.17
CA ARG A 26 6.91 4.72 4.41
C ARG A 26 5.43 4.67 4.05
N LEU A 27 4.72 3.72 4.64
CA LEU A 27 3.35 3.40 4.27
C LEU A 27 2.42 3.48 5.48
N GLN A 28 1.25 4.07 5.28
CA GLN A 28 0.15 4.06 6.24
C GLN A 28 -0.85 2.97 5.83
N PRO A 29 -0.98 1.85 6.57
CA PRO A 29 -2.00 0.87 6.28
C PRO A 29 -3.40 1.47 6.52
N LEU A 30 -4.37 1.02 5.73
CA LEU A 30 -5.74 1.54 5.72
C LEU A 30 -6.73 0.46 6.15
N ALA A 31 -7.76 0.88 6.88
CA ALA A 31 -8.91 0.04 7.20
C ALA A 31 -9.88 0.06 6.03
N LEU A 32 -10.30 -1.14 5.60
CA LEU A 32 -11.42 -1.28 4.69
C LEU A 32 -12.72 -1.31 5.50
N PRO A 33 -13.76 -0.58 5.10
CA PRO A 33 -15.04 -0.63 5.78
C PRO A 33 -15.61 -2.06 5.70
N LEU A 34 -15.98 -2.64 6.84
CA LEU A 34 -16.48 -4.02 6.93
C LEU A 34 -18.01 -4.12 6.81
N THR A 35 -18.71 -3.01 7.03
CA THR A 35 -20.17 -2.93 6.99
C THR A 35 -20.59 -1.66 6.26
N THR A 36 -21.49 -1.80 5.29
CA THR A 36 -22.48 -0.75 5.04
C THR A 36 -23.38 -0.70 6.29
N PRO A 37 -23.56 0.45 6.95
CA PRO A 37 -24.56 0.58 8.00
C PRO A 37 -25.90 0.05 7.47
N ASP A 38 -26.53 -0.81 8.25
CA ASP A 38 -27.62 -1.69 7.86
C ASP A 38 -28.69 -1.00 6.98
N GLY A 39 -29.04 -1.63 5.86
CA GLY A 39 -30.28 -1.39 5.13
C GLY A 39 -30.34 -0.24 4.13
N LEU A 40 -29.32 0.60 3.98
CA LEU A 40 -29.35 1.70 3.00
C LEU A 40 -28.59 1.33 1.73
N ALA A 41 -29.30 0.70 0.80
CA ALA A 41 -28.89 0.47 -0.59
C ALA A 41 -28.56 1.77 -1.38
N GLU A 42 -28.69 2.94 -0.77
CA GLU A 42 -28.78 4.22 -1.46
C GLU A 42 -27.49 5.07 -1.43
N GLN A 43 -26.44 4.67 -0.71
CA GLN A 43 -25.17 5.41 -0.70
C GLN A 43 -24.03 4.60 -1.36
N ARG A 44 -24.22 4.27 -2.64
CA ARG A 44 -23.22 3.66 -3.54
C ARG A 44 -22.17 4.66 -4.06
N ALA A 45 -22.03 5.82 -3.39
CA ALA A 45 -21.03 6.81 -3.79
C ALA A 45 -19.62 6.20 -3.70
N PRO A 46 -18.73 6.49 -4.67
CA PRO A 46 -17.35 6.04 -4.62
C PRO A 46 -16.68 6.41 -3.28
N LEU A 47 -15.90 5.49 -2.74
CA LEU A 47 -14.97 5.78 -1.65
C LEU A 47 -13.75 6.49 -2.22
N ARG A 48 -13.26 7.50 -1.52
CA ARG A 48 -11.98 8.13 -1.78
C ARG A 48 -10.94 7.61 -0.78
N ALA A 49 -9.71 7.44 -1.22
CA ALA A 49 -8.60 6.96 -0.39
C ALA A 49 -8.42 7.78 0.91
N GLU A 50 -8.70 9.08 0.86
CA GLU A 50 -8.60 10.01 2.00
C GLU A 50 -9.62 9.67 3.09
N GLN A 51 -10.74 9.06 2.72
CA GLN A 51 -11.81 8.69 3.64
C GLN A 51 -11.55 7.38 4.37
N LEU A 52 -10.56 6.60 3.93
CA LEU A 52 -10.18 5.37 4.61
C LEU A 52 -9.41 5.68 5.89
N ALA A 53 -9.90 5.15 7.01
CA ALA A 53 -9.25 5.30 8.30
C ALA A 53 -7.88 4.62 8.30
N ALA A 54 -6.92 5.24 8.97
CA ALA A 54 -5.63 4.62 9.27
C ALA A 54 -5.84 3.35 10.13
N ARG A 55 -5.06 2.31 9.85
CA ARG A 55 -5.08 1.05 10.59
C ARG A 55 -3.67 0.63 10.98
N GLY A 56 -3.48 0.33 12.26
CA GLY A 56 -2.24 -0.25 12.76
C GLY A 56 -1.03 0.69 12.63
N GLU A 57 0.15 0.11 12.80
CA GLU A 57 1.42 0.83 12.76
C GLU A 57 1.86 1.15 11.33
N LEU A 58 2.68 2.19 11.22
CA LEU A 58 3.34 2.54 9.96
C LEU A 58 4.30 1.43 9.54
N LEU A 59 4.33 1.16 8.23
CA LEU A 59 5.21 0.16 7.65
C LEU A 59 6.31 0.84 6.83
N VAL A 60 7.43 0.13 6.68
CA VAL A 60 8.43 0.44 5.66
C VAL A 60 8.52 -0.77 4.75
N ALA A 61 8.35 -0.56 3.45
CA ALA A 61 8.40 -1.62 2.46
C ALA A 61 9.37 -1.26 1.34
N VAL A 62 9.98 -2.28 0.72
CA VAL A 62 10.72 -2.11 -0.52
C VAL A 62 9.73 -1.94 -1.67
N ASP A 63 9.98 -0.96 -2.52
CA ASP A 63 9.24 -0.69 -3.75
C ASP A 63 10.11 -0.97 -4.97
N GLY A 64 9.65 -1.93 -5.78
CA GLY A 64 10.20 -2.23 -7.11
C GLY A 64 9.32 -1.75 -8.25
N LEU A 65 8.16 -1.14 -7.97
CA LEU A 65 7.14 -0.77 -8.96
C LEU A 65 7.13 0.72 -9.31
N GLY A 66 7.75 1.56 -8.49
CA GLY A 66 7.83 2.99 -8.77
C GLY A 66 6.77 3.82 -8.07
N ALA A 67 6.18 3.34 -6.98
CA ALA A 67 5.08 4.05 -6.32
C ALA A 67 5.48 5.44 -5.77
N GLY A 68 4.58 6.39 -5.91
CA GLY A 68 4.70 7.79 -5.51
C GLY A 68 3.87 8.14 -4.26
N PRO A 69 4.16 9.27 -3.60
CA PRO A 69 3.37 9.75 -2.47
C PRO A 69 1.88 9.91 -2.82
N GLY A 70 1.00 9.50 -1.91
CA GLY A 70 -0.45 9.56 -2.10
C GLY A 70 -1.04 8.33 -2.80
N GLU A 71 -0.24 7.57 -3.53
CA GLU A 71 -0.72 6.35 -4.19
C GLU A 71 -1.15 5.28 -3.19
N LEU A 72 -2.15 4.51 -3.61
CA LEU A 72 -2.58 3.31 -2.91
C LEU A 72 -1.74 2.13 -3.41
N VAL A 73 -1.28 1.30 -2.47
CA VAL A 73 -0.45 0.14 -2.76
C VAL A 73 -0.93 -1.08 -1.99
N LEU A 74 -0.69 -2.27 -2.56
CA LEU A 74 -0.77 -3.52 -1.82
C LEU A 74 0.63 -3.91 -1.34
N VAL A 75 0.72 -4.16 -0.03
CA VAL A 75 1.94 -4.61 0.64
C VAL A 75 1.79 -6.08 1.00
N ALA A 76 2.77 -6.90 0.61
CA ALA A 76 2.88 -8.28 1.04
C ALA A 76 3.97 -8.43 2.10
N HIS A 77 3.70 -9.31 3.07
CA HIS A 77 4.67 -9.75 4.05
C HIS A 77 5.08 -11.18 3.76
N GLY A 78 6.38 -11.45 3.67
CA GLY A 78 6.96 -12.79 3.66
C GLY A 78 7.99 -13.02 2.56
N SER A 79 8.92 -13.95 2.83
CA SER A 79 10.07 -14.20 1.96
C SER A 79 9.65 -14.57 0.54
N ARG A 80 8.67 -15.46 0.36
CA ARG A 80 8.29 -15.90 -0.99
C ARG A 80 7.77 -14.78 -1.90
N CYS A 81 7.09 -13.79 -1.35
CA CYS A 81 6.65 -12.62 -2.13
C CYS A 81 7.86 -11.78 -2.55
N ARG A 82 8.76 -11.49 -1.61
CA ARG A 82 10.00 -10.75 -1.86
C ARG A 82 10.89 -11.44 -2.90
N ASP A 83 11.12 -12.75 -2.75
CA ASP A 83 11.97 -13.54 -3.65
C ASP A 83 11.49 -13.46 -5.10
N LEU A 84 10.17 -13.45 -5.30
CA LEU A 84 9.54 -13.42 -6.62
C LEU A 84 9.42 -12.02 -7.22
N THR A 85 9.60 -10.95 -6.43
CA THR A 85 9.36 -9.57 -6.88
C THR A 85 10.60 -8.71 -6.89
N VAL A 86 11.41 -8.73 -5.84
CA VAL A 86 12.54 -7.80 -5.64
C VAL A 86 13.88 -8.50 -5.42
N GLY A 87 13.88 -9.82 -5.19
CA GLY A 87 15.10 -10.61 -4.98
C GLY A 87 15.06 -11.39 -3.67
N ASP A 88 15.68 -12.57 -3.65
CA ASP A 88 15.70 -13.47 -2.49
C ASP A 88 16.72 -13.08 -1.41
N ASP A 89 17.70 -12.27 -1.78
CA ASP A 89 18.75 -11.71 -0.94
C ASP A 89 18.35 -10.39 -0.24
N VAL A 90 17.25 -9.75 -0.66
CA VAL A 90 16.83 -8.45 -0.09
C VAL A 90 16.49 -8.58 1.42
N PRO A 91 17.08 -7.74 2.30
CA PRO A 91 16.98 -7.92 3.75
C PRO A 91 15.70 -7.32 4.37
N THR A 92 14.55 -7.57 3.76
CA THR A 92 13.22 -7.20 4.29
C THR A 92 12.22 -8.33 4.09
N LYS A 93 11.01 -8.17 4.61
CA LYS A 93 9.86 -9.02 4.27
C LYS A 93 8.65 -8.22 3.80
N GLU A 94 8.68 -6.90 3.93
CA GLU A 94 7.60 -6.02 3.47
C GLU A 94 7.95 -5.50 2.07
N VAL A 95 7.11 -5.83 1.10
CA VAL A 95 7.31 -5.46 -0.31
C VAL A 95 6.02 -4.91 -0.89
N VAL A 96 6.13 -3.81 -1.63
CA VAL A 96 5.05 -3.32 -2.49
C VAL A 96 4.95 -4.27 -3.68
N ILE A 97 3.75 -4.82 -3.88
CA ILE A 97 3.48 -5.83 -4.93
C ILE A 97 2.45 -5.37 -5.95
N ALA A 98 1.77 -4.25 -5.70
CA ALA A 98 0.89 -3.59 -6.67
C ALA A 98 0.71 -2.11 -6.31
N ILE A 99 0.61 -1.27 -7.34
CA ILE A 99 0.02 0.07 -7.25
C ILE A 99 -1.47 -0.10 -7.64
N VAL A 100 -2.36 0.50 -6.86
CA VAL A 100 -3.81 0.28 -6.97
C VAL A 100 -4.43 1.40 -7.80
N ASP A 101 -4.91 1.07 -9.00
CA ASP A 101 -5.67 2.00 -9.85
C ASP A 101 -7.09 2.25 -9.33
N ASP A 102 -7.81 1.18 -8.99
CA ASP A 102 -9.16 1.17 -8.46
C ASP A 102 -9.38 -0.12 -7.64
N ALA A 103 -10.36 -0.10 -6.73
CA ALA A 103 -10.80 -1.33 -6.04
C ALA A 103 -12.31 -1.34 -5.85
N GLU A 104 -12.94 -2.51 -5.89
CA GLU A 104 -14.35 -2.69 -5.53
C GLU A 104 -14.46 -3.33 -4.14
N ILE A 105 -15.14 -2.65 -3.21
CA ILE A 105 -15.24 -3.04 -1.82
C ILE A 105 -16.69 -2.83 -1.37
N ASN A 106 -17.38 -3.91 -0.99
CA ASN A 106 -18.79 -3.88 -0.59
C ASN A 106 -19.68 -3.09 -1.59
N ALA A 107 -19.54 -3.39 -2.89
CA ALA A 107 -20.25 -2.74 -4.00
C ALA A 107 -19.99 -1.22 -4.14
N ARG A 108 -18.90 -0.71 -3.54
CA ARG A 108 -18.42 0.66 -3.72
C ARG A 108 -17.06 0.64 -4.41
N VAL A 109 -16.88 1.53 -5.38
CA VAL A 109 -15.56 1.75 -6.00
C VAL A 109 -14.74 2.65 -5.10
N LEU A 110 -13.58 2.17 -4.66
CA LEU A 110 -12.51 2.95 -4.05
C LEU A 110 -11.62 3.52 -5.16
N ARG A 111 -11.52 4.85 -5.19
CA ARG A 111 -10.60 5.56 -6.06
C ARG A 111 -9.42 6.11 -5.27
N PRO A 112 -8.19 6.04 -5.81
CA PRO A 112 -7.05 6.76 -5.29
C PRO A 112 -7.32 8.27 -5.19
N GLY A 113 -6.57 8.95 -4.32
CA GLY A 113 -6.61 10.39 -4.17
C GLY A 113 -6.18 11.14 -5.42
N GLU A 114 -6.63 12.40 -5.56
CA GLU A 114 -6.07 13.29 -6.59
C GLU A 114 -4.58 13.51 -6.32
N GLY A 115 -3.73 13.17 -7.29
CA GLY A 115 -2.25 13.25 -7.17
C GLY A 115 -1.52 11.90 -7.31
N ALA A 116 -2.24 10.79 -7.44
CA ALA A 116 -1.70 9.44 -7.65
C ALA A 116 -1.42 9.10 -9.14
N ARG A 117 -0.98 10.06 -9.95
CA ARG A 117 -0.64 9.83 -11.37
C ARG A 117 0.62 10.58 -11.78
#